data_AF-A0A0P0LJY9-F1
#
_entry.id   AF-A0A0P0LJY9-F1
#
_cell.length_a   1.000
_cell.length_b   1.000
_cell.length_c   1.000
_cell.angle_alpha   90.00
_cell.angle_beta   90.00
_cell.angle_gamma   90.00
#
_symmetry.space_group_name_H-M   'P 1'
#
loop_
_entity.id
_entity.type
_entity.pdbx_description
1 polymer ?
#
loop_
_entity_poly.entity_id
_entity_poly.type
_entity_poly.pdbx_seq_one_letter_code
_entity_poly.pdbx_strand_id
1 'polypeptide(L)'
;MELQGPSDGCQHIPYEGREQLEVPDFALMMAPRPLLILSGKYDFVDLWGAQQGFAELQQCYKVLGVPEKVDMLTVETGHGLGTEKRQKLVSWFKRWLKDDQSPVKKSAQDRFRLSDMLCTTKGQVNVSMPGALSIMQENVNQLDEWASKREAFLSKGKKTVQAKMLDLLGLKGLPDHKIRIEATGHDSMREYEQYKFQLIREGEMPVPCILIMPSRANADSPVELRLQEEGKGTYLSEYANFAAALTEGKILLLADLRGFGETTDPAFYTDAKYWNREYRNAMVSMHIGRPIMGQRVVDILTLLDFCSEHEFLKGHPVKVFANGIYGPVAIHAAYLDERINSVEIKHSVKTWKEYIERPMQWDMYSNVLYGALKYYDLPDLIRLSNCPICFAD
;
A
#
# COMPACT_ATOMS: atom_id res chain seq x y z
N MET A 1 1.62 -15.89 -15.11
CA MET A 1 1.73 -15.30 -13.75
C MET A 1 3.19 -15.14 -13.41
N GLU A 2 3.64 -13.89 -13.30
CA GLU A 2 4.99 -13.53 -12.88
C GLU A 2 5.37 -14.24 -11.57
N LEU A 3 6.51 -14.94 -11.57
CA LEU A 3 6.95 -15.76 -10.44
C LEU A 3 7.47 -14.93 -9.25
N GLN A 4 7.88 -13.68 -9.49
CA GLN A 4 8.52 -12.83 -8.49
C GLN A 4 7.54 -11.84 -7.81
N GLY A 5 6.29 -11.76 -8.30
CA GLY A 5 5.34 -10.75 -7.86
C GLY A 5 5.80 -9.31 -8.18
N PRO A 6 5.09 -8.29 -7.69
CA PRO A 6 5.41 -6.91 -8.03
C PRO A 6 6.75 -6.47 -7.42
N SER A 7 7.69 -6.06 -8.27
CA SER A 7 9.08 -5.79 -7.90
C SER A 7 9.39 -4.30 -7.79
N ASP A 8 9.07 -3.50 -8.81
CA ASP A 8 9.25 -2.04 -8.84
C ASP A 8 7.94 -1.36 -9.29
N GLY A 9 7.42 -0.42 -8.51
CA GLY A 9 6.13 0.23 -8.79
C GLY A 9 6.09 1.08 -10.05
N CYS A 10 7.22 1.31 -10.73
CA CYS A 10 7.20 1.84 -12.10
C CYS A 10 6.60 0.84 -13.12
N GLN A 11 6.50 -0.45 -12.76
CA GLN A 11 6.04 -1.53 -13.63
C GLN A 11 4.61 -1.98 -13.35
N HIS A 12 4.01 -1.51 -12.26
CA HIS A 12 2.75 -2.04 -11.76
C HIS A 12 1.69 -0.95 -11.64
N ILE A 13 0.49 -1.23 -12.15
CA ILE A 13 -0.69 -0.44 -11.85
C ILE A 13 -1.51 -1.08 -10.72
N PRO A 14 -2.27 -0.29 -9.94
CA PRO A 14 -3.11 -0.84 -8.88
C PRO A 14 -4.06 -1.91 -9.40
N TYR A 15 -4.09 -3.05 -8.70
CA TYR A 15 -4.98 -4.19 -8.95
C TYR A 15 -4.75 -5.02 -10.22
N GLU A 16 -3.68 -4.80 -10.98
CA GLU A 16 -3.44 -5.56 -12.23
C GLU A 16 -3.45 -7.09 -12.03
N GLY A 17 -2.89 -7.60 -10.93
CA GLY A 17 -2.89 -9.04 -10.62
C GLY A 17 -4.30 -9.59 -10.34
N ARG A 18 -5.15 -8.80 -9.68
CA ARG A 18 -6.58 -9.11 -9.51
C ARG A 18 -7.29 -9.21 -10.86
N GLU A 19 -6.97 -8.29 -11.77
CA GLU A 19 -7.52 -8.25 -13.14
C GLU A 19 -6.86 -9.25 -14.09
N GLN A 20 -5.86 -10.02 -13.63
CA GLN A 20 -5.07 -10.96 -14.43
C GLN A 20 -4.37 -10.28 -15.62
N LEU A 21 -3.98 -9.01 -15.43
CA LEU A 21 -3.18 -8.25 -16.38
C LEU A 21 -1.69 -8.42 -16.06
N GLU A 22 -0.90 -8.67 -17.09
CA GLU A 22 0.55 -8.75 -17.03
C GLU A 22 1.20 -7.66 -17.91
N VAL A 23 2.50 -7.39 -17.70
CA VAL A 23 3.27 -6.43 -18.51
C VAL A 23 3.05 -6.59 -20.04
N PRO A 24 2.97 -7.81 -20.61
CA PRO A 24 2.73 -8.02 -22.04
C PRO A 24 1.36 -7.53 -22.52
N ASP A 25 0.32 -7.52 -21.68
CA ASP A 25 -1.01 -7.03 -22.05
C ASP A 25 -0.96 -5.52 -22.36
N PHE A 26 -0.24 -4.76 -21.55
CA PHE A 26 -0.03 -3.33 -21.79
C PHE A 26 0.83 -3.10 -23.04
N ALA A 27 1.85 -3.92 -23.26
CA ALA A 27 2.66 -3.87 -24.47
C ALA A 27 1.85 -4.20 -25.73
N LEU A 28 0.87 -5.11 -25.62
CA LEU A 28 -0.04 -5.49 -26.71
C LEU A 28 -0.95 -4.34 -27.12
N MET A 29 -1.30 -3.41 -26.22
CA MET A 29 -2.07 -2.20 -26.58
C MET A 29 -1.43 -1.35 -27.67
N MET A 30 -0.11 -1.48 -27.88
CA MET A 30 0.61 -0.80 -28.96
C MET A 30 0.38 -1.45 -30.34
N ALA A 31 -0.08 -2.69 -30.39
CA ALA A 31 -0.27 -3.40 -31.65
C ALA A 31 -1.31 -2.69 -32.55
N PRO A 32 -1.10 -2.66 -33.89
CA PRO A 32 -0.03 -3.30 -34.65
C PRO A 32 1.20 -2.37 -34.89
N ARG A 33 1.46 -1.38 -34.01
CA ARG A 33 2.63 -0.48 -34.16
C ARG A 33 3.92 -1.23 -33.80
N PRO A 34 5.06 -0.87 -34.39
CA PRO A 34 6.33 -1.54 -34.08
C PRO A 34 6.72 -1.46 -32.61
N LEU A 35 7.00 -2.60 -31.98
CA LEU A 35 7.40 -2.77 -30.58
C LEU A 35 8.74 -3.52 -30.47
N LEU A 36 9.66 -3.00 -29.66
CA LEU A 36 10.95 -3.64 -29.40
C LEU A 36 11.18 -3.79 -27.89
N ILE A 37 11.46 -5.00 -27.44
CA ILE A 37 11.84 -5.32 -26.06
C ILE A 37 13.37 -5.44 -25.97
N LEU A 38 13.98 -4.75 -24.99
CA LEU A 38 15.42 -4.77 -24.76
C LEU A 38 15.72 -5.23 -23.35
N SER A 39 16.22 -6.45 -23.19
CA SER A 39 16.45 -7.06 -21.88
C SER A 39 17.94 -7.29 -21.60
N GLY A 40 18.33 -7.11 -20.34
CA GLY A 40 19.64 -7.54 -19.83
C GLY A 40 19.52 -8.86 -19.09
N LYS A 41 20.50 -9.76 -19.21
CA LYS A 41 20.52 -11.02 -18.43
C LYS A 41 20.69 -10.82 -16.92
N TYR A 42 21.24 -9.68 -16.50
CA TYR A 42 21.52 -9.34 -15.10
C TYR A 42 20.73 -8.09 -14.67
N ASP A 43 19.61 -7.83 -15.34
CA ASP A 43 18.68 -6.77 -14.94
C ASP A 43 17.98 -7.16 -13.64
N PHE A 44 17.53 -6.16 -12.87
CA PHE A 44 16.66 -6.41 -11.72
C PHE A 44 15.22 -6.69 -12.17
N VAL A 45 14.86 -6.35 -13.41
CA VAL A 45 13.59 -6.69 -14.05
C VAL A 45 13.59 -8.16 -14.50
N ASP A 46 12.48 -8.86 -14.29
CA ASP A 46 12.35 -10.28 -14.61
C ASP A 46 12.53 -10.57 -16.11
N LEU A 47 13.66 -11.19 -16.47
CA LEU A 47 13.93 -11.63 -17.84
C LEU A 47 12.99 -12.76 -18.28
N TRP A 48 12.63 -13.66 -17.37
CA TRP A 48 11.79 -14.81 -17.72
C TRP A 48 10.39 -14.35 -18.13
N GLY A 49 9.77 -13.48 -17.33
CA GLY A 49 8.52 -12.80 -17.67
C GLY A 49 8.60 -12.04 -19.00
N ALA A 50 9.70 -11.30 -19.23
CA ALA A 50 9.91 -10.60 -20.52
C ALA A 50 9.97 -11.56 -21.73
N GLN A 51 10.60 -12.73 -21.59
CA GLN A 51 10.69 -13.74 -22.65
C GLN A 51 9.34 -14.42 -22.92
N GLN A 52 8.59 -14.76 -21.88
CA GLN A 52 7.23 -15.31 -22.02
C GLN A 52 6.31 -14.30 -22.70
N GLY A 53 6.31 -13.05 -22.21
CA GLY A 53 5.56 -11.96 -22.79
C GLY A 53 5.88 -11.69 -24.24
N PHE A 54 7.17 -11.75 -24.62
CA PHE A 54 7.55 -11.64 -26.02
C PHE A 54 6.98 -12.77 -26.88
N ALA A 55 7.00 -14.01 -26.39
CA ALA A 55 6.44 -15.14 -27.13
C ALA A 55 4.93 -14.99 -27.38
N GLU A 56 4.18 -14.46 -26.41
CA GLU A 56 2.76 -14.12 -26.56
C GLU A 56 2.55 -13.00 -27.58
N LEU A 57 3.31 -11.90 -27.44
CA LEU A 57 3.26 -10.78 -28.38
C LEU A 57 3.56 -11.22 -29.82
N GLN A 58 4.52 -12.13 -30.04
CA GLN A 58 4.80 -12.70 -31.35
C GLN A 58 3.58 -13.40 -31.96
N GLN A 59 2.82 -14.16 -31.15
CA GLN A 59 1.58 -14.80 -31.61
C GLN A 59 0.53 -13.76 -31.97
N CYS A 60 0.33 -12.74 -31.14
CA CYS A 60 -0.61 -11.65 -31.40
C CYS A 60 -0.28 -10.90 -32.70
N TYR A 61 0.98 -10.49 -32.89
CA TYR A 61 1.40 -9.75 -34.09
C TYR A 61 1.32 -10.62 -35.36
N LYS A 62 1.54 -11.93 -35.24
CA LYS A 62 1.32 -12.89 -36.33
C LYS A 62 -0.15 -12.95 -36.75
N VAL A 63 -1.08 -13.00 -35.79
CA VAL A 63 -2.53 -12.97 -36.07
C VAL A 63 -2.94 -11.65 -36.73
N LEU A 64 -2.33 -10.53 -36.32
CA LEU A 64 -2.55 -9.21 -36.91
C LEU A 64 -1.89 -9.01 -38.29
N GLY A 65 -1.19 -10.03 -38.82
CA GLY A 65 -0.55 -9.97 -40.13
C GLY A 65 0.71 -9.11 -40.20
N VAL A 66 1.31 -8.76 -39.06
CA VAL A 66 2.53 -7.95 -38.95
C VAL A 66 3.59 -8.57 -38.01
N PRO A 67 3.92 -9.87 -38.16
CA PRO A 67 4.85 -10.56 -37.25
C PRO A 67 6.22 -9.89 -37.16
N GLU A 68 6.64 -9.16 -38.18
CA GLU A 68 7.92 -8.44 -38.23
C GLU A 68 7.95 -7.15 -37.39
N LYS A 69 6.80 -6.68 -36.90
CA LYS A 69 6.67 -5.46 -36.09
C LYS A 69 6.85 -5.69 -34.59
N VAL A 70 7.20 -6.90 -34.16
CA VAL A 70 7.58 -7.17 -32.77
C VAL A 70 8.91 -7.92 -32.73
N ASP A 71 9.82 -7.48 -31.85
CA ASP A 71 11.14 -8.07 -31.73
C ASP A 71 11.68 -7.92 -30.31
N MET A 72 12.64 -8.77 -29.94
CA MET A 72 13.31 -8.76 -28.65
C MET A 72 14.81 -8.93 -28.84
N LEU A 73 15.59 -8.18 -28.05
CA LEU A 73 17.03 -8.40 -27.91
C LEU A 73 17.36 -8.64 -26.43
N THR A 74 18.06 -9.75 -26.16
CA THR A 74 18.63 -10.07 -24.85
C THR A 74 20.15 -10.03 -24.92
N VAL A 75 20.80 -9.30 -24.00
CA VAL A 75 22.26 -9.15 -23.95
C VAL A 75 22.80 -9.43 -22.54
N GLU A 76 24.08 -9.79 -22.44
CA GLU A 76 24.78 -10.05 -21.16
C GLU A 76 25.15 -8.75 -20.42
N THR A 77 24.14 -7.96 -20.06
CA THR A 77 24.29 -6.70 -19.33
C THR A 77 23.23 -6.59 -18.22
N GLY A 78 23.36 -5.59 -17.36
CA GLY A 78 22.29 -5.16 -16.44
C GLY A 78 21.27 -4.22 -17.10
N HIS A 79 20.64 -3.38 -16.27
CA HIS A 79 19.55 -2.47 -16.63
C HIS A 79 19.86 -1.46 -17.75
N GLY A 80 21.09 -0.95 -17.79
CA GLY A 80 21.48 0.13 -18.71
C GLY A 80 21.38 -0.20 -20.22
N LEU A 81 21.35 0.86 -21.04
CA LEU A 81 21.39 0.80 -22.51
C LEU A 81 22.83 0.74 -23.04
N GLY A 82 23.45 -0.44 -22.92
CA GLY A 82 24.77 -0.73 -23.48
C GLY A 82 24.85 -0.61 -25.01
N THR A 83 26.03 -0.81 -25.59
CA THR A 83 26.29 -0.64 -27.03
C THR A 83 25.35 -1.45 -27.92
N GLU A 84 25.17 -2.75 -27.64
CA GLU A 84 24.31 -3.64 -28.43
C GLU A 84 22.83 -3.24 -28.36
N LYS A 85 22.30 -2.99 -27.14
CA LYS A 85 20.94 -2.48 -26.96
C LYS A 85 20.72 -1.18 -27.74
N ARG A 86 21.66 -0.24 -27.68
CA ARG A 86 21.59 1.03 -28.44
C ARG A 86 21.62 0.81 -29.95
N GLN A 87 22.48 -0.07 -30.45
CA GLN A 87 22.55 -0.38 -31.88
C GLN A 87 21.23 -0.99 -32.39
N LYS A 88 20.64 -1.92 -31.64
CA LYS A 88 19.32 -2.50 -31.97
C LYS A 88 18.21 -1.45 -31.92
N LEU A 89 18.16 -0.65 -30.86
CA LEU A 89 17.20 0.43 -30.70
C LEU A 89 17.23 1.41 -31.87
N VAL A 90 18.42 1.92 -32.23
CA VAL A 90 18.57 2.87 -33.33
C VAL A 90 18.22 2.21 -34.67
N SER A 91 18.65 0.98 -34.91
CA SER A 91 18.28 0.24 -36.13
C SER A 91 16.76 0.08 -36.26
N TRP A 92 16.08 -0.24 -35.15
CA TRP A 92 14.63 -0.39 -35.10
C TRP A 92 13.90 0.92 -35.43
N PHE A 93 14.32 2.02 -34.80
CA PHE A 93 13.75 3.33 -35.12
C PHE A 93 14.03 3.77 -36.55
N LYS A 94 15.24 3.52 -37.09
CA LYS A 94 15.54 3.84 -38.49
C LYS A 94 14.62 3.08 -39.44
N ARG A 95 14.42 1.78 -39.23
CA ARG A 95 13.51 0.96 -40.03
C ARG A 95 12.07 1.49 -39.97
N TRP A 96 11.55 1.74 -38.78
CA TRP A 96 10.11 1.96 -38.61
C TRP A 96 9.67 3.43 -38.63
N LEU A 97 10.55 4.38 -38.30
CA LEU A 97 10.25 5.80 -38.36
C LEU A 97 10.81 6.49 -39.62
N LYS A 98 11.84 5.92 -40.25
CA LYS A 98 12.54 6.56 -41.38
C LYS A 98 12.63 5.71 -42.64
N ASP A 99 12.10 4.48 -42.62
CA ASP A 99 12.25 3.51 -43.71
C ASP A 99 13.71 3.31 -44.15
N ASP A 100 14.63 3.29 -43.18
CA ASP A 100 16.07 3.22 -43.39
C ASP A 100 16.67 1.98 -42.69
N GLN A 101 17.25 1.08 -43.48
CA GLN A 101 17.91 -0.14 -43.00
C GLN A 101 19.43 -0.06 -43.04
N SER A 102 20.02 1.09 -43.35
CA SER A 102 21.47 1.25 -43.39
C SER A 102 22.09 1.04 -41.99
N PRO A 103 23.37 0.62 -41.90
CA PRO A 103 24.03 0.38 -40.62
C PRO A 103 23.98 1.60 -39.68
N VAL A 104 23.89 1.33 -38.38
CA VAL A 104 23.98 2.39 -37.36
C VAL A 104 25.38 2.99 -37.39
N LYS A 105 25.45 4.29 -37.68
CA LYS A 105 26.71 5.03 -37.62
C LYS A 105 27.17 5.07 -36.16
N LYS A 106 28.46 4.81 -35.94
CA LYS A 106 29.04 4.95 -34.61
C LYS A 106 28.91 6.41 -34.18
N SER A 107 28.27 6.64 -33.04
CA SER A 107 28.23 7.95 -32.40
C SER A 107 29.67 8.39 -32.12
N ALA A 108 30.00 9.64 -32.42
CA ALA A 108 31.16 10.25 -31.80
C ALA A 108 30.99 10.19 -30.27
N GLN A 109 32.07 10.01 -29.52
CA GLN A 109 32.03 10.02 -28.04
C GLN A 109 31.94 11.47 -27.53
N ASP A 110 30.99 12.22 -28.06
CA ASP A 110 30.85 13.62 -27.72
C ASP A 110 30.35 13.72 -26.29
N ARG A 111 31.14 14.39 -25.46
CA ARG A 111 30.73 14.76 -24.11
C ARG A 111 29.77 15.93 -24.24
N PHE A 112 28.48 15.65 -24.19
CA PHE A 112 27.45 16.70 -24.09
C PHE A 112 27.65 17.47 -22.79
N ARG A 113 27.58 18.80 -22.86
CA ARG A 113 27.39 19.64 -21.68
C ARG A 113 25.92 19.55 -21.29
N LEU A 114 25.60 19.77 -20.01
CA LEU A 114 24.21 19.84 -19.55
C LEU A 114 23.39 20.85 -20.38
N SER A 115 24.00 21.99 -20.76
CA SER A 115 23.39 23.00 -21.62
C SER A 115 22.93 22.47 -22.97
N ASP A 116 23.64 21.49 -23.53
CA ASP A 116 23.36 20.91 -24.85
C ASP A 116 22.14 19.98 -24.79
N MET A 117 21.78 19.53 -23.58
CA MET A 117 20.70 18.57 -23.31
C MET A 117 19.42 19.25 -22.82
N LEU A 118 19.44 20.57 -22.56
CA LEU A 118 18.26 21.28 -22.10
C LEU A 118 17.23 21.41 -23.22
N CYS A 119 16.07 20.80 -23.04
CA CYS A 119 14.94 20.92 -23.97
C CYS A 119 14.14 22.23 -23.76
N THR A 120 14.44 23.00 -22.71
CA THR A 120 13.83 24.30 -22.42
C THR A 120 14.90 25.29 -21.95
N THR A 121 14.60 26.59 -22.03
CA THR A 121 15.53 27.68 -21.68
C THR A 121 16.11 27.59 -20.27
N LYS A 122 15.38 26.99 -19.33
CA LYS A 122 15.77 26.85 -17.92
C LYS A 122 15.91 25.39 -17.49
N GLY A 123 15.79 24.44 -18.42
CA GLY A 123 15.86 23.00 -18.14
C GLY A 123 14.65 22.41 -17.42
N GLN A 124 13.61 23.19 -17.13
CA GLN A 124 12.37 22.75 -16.50
C GLN A 124 11.18 23.33 -17.26
N VAL A 125 10.17 22.50 -17.56
CA VAL A 125 8.99 22.89 -18.35
C VAL A 125 8.19 23.98 -17.62
N ASN A 126 7.89 23.76 -16.34
CA ASN A 126 7.06 24.64 -15.50
C ASN A 126 7.49 26.11 -15.45
N VAL A 127 8.80 26.37 -15.49
CA VAL A 127 9.36 27.73 -15.39
C VAL A 127 9.72 28.33 -16.76
N SER A 128 9.72 27.51 -17.81
CA SER A 128 10.04 27.91 -19.17
C SER A 128 8.81 28.13 -20.04
N MET A 129 7.68 27.50 -19.72
CA MET A 129 6.45 27.56 -20.51
C MET A 129 5.32 28.19 -19.68
N PRO A 130 4.80 29.37 -20.07
CA PRO A 130 3.66 29.98 -19.40
C PRO A 130 2.45 29.03 -19.37
N GLY A 131 1.84 28.88 -18.20
CA GLY A 131 0.68 28.00 -18.01
C GLY A 131 1.00 26.51 -17.85
N ALA A 132 2.27 26.08 -17.91
CA ALA A 132 2.63 24.69 -17.66
C ALA A 132 2.41 24.32 -16.19
N LEU A 133 1.69 23.22 -15.97
CA LEU A 133 1.40 22.67 -14.65
C LEU A 133 2.36 21.51 -14.34
N SER A 134 2.73 21.36 -13.06
CA SER A 134 3.40 20.15 -12.59
C SER A 134 2.36 19.06 -12.41
N ILE A 135 2.78 17.79 -12.45
CA ILE A 135 1.93 16.66 -12.06
C ILE A 135 1.35 16.87 -10.64
N MET A 136 2.10 17.50 -9.72
CA MET A 136 1.64 17.79 -8.37
C MET A 136 0.48 18.79 -8.39
N GLN A 137 0.62 19.88 -9.15
CA GLN A 137 -0.43 20.88 -9.29
C GLN A 137 -1.66 20.29 -10.00
N GLU A 138 -1.46 19.43 -10.99
CA GLU A 138 -2.56 18.72 -11.66
C GLU A 138 -3.33 17.82 -10.69
N ASN A 139 -2.62 17.10 -9.81
CA ASN A 139 -3.26 16.27 -8.79
C ASN A 139 -4.03 17.10 -7.75
N VAL A 140 -3.49 18.26 -7.34
CA VAL A 140 -4.21 19.20 -6.45
C VAL A 140 -5.48 19.72 -7.13
N ASN A 141 -5.38 20.13 -8.40
CA ASN A 141 -6.54 20.61 -9.16
C ASN A 141 -7.62 19.53 -9.29
N GLN A 142 -7.23 18.28 -9.59
CA GLN A 142 -8.17 17.15 -9.65
C GLN A 142 -8.83 16.89 -8.30
N LEU A 143 -8.08 16.98 -7.19
CA LEU A 143 -8.63 16.81 -5.85
C LEU A 143 -9.68 17.88 -5.54
N ASP A 144 -9.41 19.13 -5.88
CA ASP A 144 -10.34 20.24 -5.70
C ASP A 144 -11.59 20.08 -6.58
N GLU A 145 -11.45 19.61 -7.83
CA GLU A 145 -12.58 19.29 -8.70
C GLU A 145 -13.48 18.19 -8.09
N TRP A 146 -12.89 17.19 -7.45
CA TRP A 146 -13.62 16.08 -6.84
C TRP A 146 -14.30 16.45 -5.52
N ALA A 147 -13.96 17.58 -4.87
CA ALA A 147 -14.52 17.95 -3.57
C ALA A 147 -16.06 18.02 -3.58
N SER A 148 -16.65 18.67 -4.60
CA SER A 148 -18.12 18.75 -4.73
C SER A 148 -18.78 17.39 -5.01
N LYS A 149 -18.14 16.56 -5.84
CA LYS A 149 -18.59 15.20 -6.16
C LYS A 149 -18.52 14.29 -4.93
N ARG A 150 -17.49 14.46 -4.11
CA ARG A 150 -17.29 13.76 -2.83
C ARG A 150 -18.41 14.10 -1.84
N GLU A 151 -18.69 15.39 -1.60
CA GLU A 151 -19.82 15.78 -0.72
C GLU A 151 -21.17 15.25 -1.24
N ALA A 152 -21.41 15.31 -2.56
CA ALA A 152 -22.61 14.74 -3.16
C ALA A 152 -22.67 13.21 -2.99
N PHE A 153 -21.54 12.50 -2.96
CA PHE A 153 -21.50 11.07 -2.67
C PHE A 153 -21.77 10.78 -1.19
N LEU A 154 -21.14 11.51 -0.27
CA LEU A 154 -21.28 11.36 1.17
C LEU A 154 -22.72 11.61 1.64
N SER A 155 -23.44 12.54 1.00
CA SER A 155 -24.85 12.82 1.32
C SER A 155 -25.82 11.68 0.96
N LYS A 156 -25.38 10.63 0.25
CA LYS A 156 -26.18 9.43 -0.04
C LYS A 156 -26.35 8.50 1.16
N GLY A 157 -25.74 8.82 2.30
CA GLY A 157 -25.95 8.14 3.59
C GLY A 157 -24.95 7.02 3.90
N LYS A 158 -24.87 6.68 5.19
CA LYS A 158 -23.86 5.77 5.79
C LYS A 158 -23.74 4.44 5.05
N LYS A 159 -24.85 3.78 4.71
CA LYS A 159 -24.84 2.48 4.02
C LYS A 159 -24.13 2.53 2.66
N THR A 160 -24.37 3.58 1.87
CA THR A 160 -23.75 3.76 0.55
C THR A 160 -22.24 3.99 0.68
N VAL A 161 -21.85 4.81 1.66
CA VAL A 161 -20.44 5.09 1.96
C VAL A 161 -19.73 3.83 2.46
N GLN A 162 -20.35 3.08 3.38
CA GLN A 162 -19.83 1.80 3.89
C GLN A 162 -19.63 0.78 2.76
N ALA A 163 -20.61 0.62 1.85
CA ALA A 163 -20.48 -0.31 0.73
C ALA A 163 -19.29 0.04 -0.18
N LYS A 164 -19.10 1.33 -0.49
CA LYS A 164 -17.94 1.79 -1.27
C LYS A 164 -16.63 1.68 -0.49
N MET A 165 -16.64 1.94 0.81
CA MET A 165 -15.46 1.73 1.66
C MET A 165 -15.01 0.27 1.65
N LEU A 166 -15.95 -0.68 1.81
CA LEU A 166 -15.64 -2.11 1.75
C LEU A 166 -15.05 -2.51 0.39
N ASP A 167 -15.62 -2.03 -0.70
CA ASP A 167 -15.10 -2.21 -2.07
C ASP A 167 -13.65 -1.70 -2.21
N LEU A 168 -13.37 -0.46 -1.76
CA LEU A 168 -12.02 0.12 -1.79
C LEU A 168 -11.02 -0.65 -0.92
N LEU A 169 -11.45 -1.14 0.25
CA LEU A 169 -10.65 -1.98 1.15
C LEU A 169 -10.43 -3.40 0.60
N GLY A 170 -11.04 -3.76 -0.54
CA GLY A 170 -10.94 -5.10 -1.12
C GLY A 170 -11.72 -6.15 -0.31
N LEU A 171 -12.79 -5.74 0.38
CA LEU A 171 -13.63 -6.57 1.23
C LEU A 171 -15.00 -6.80 0.57
N LYS A 172 -15.41 -8.07 0.47
CA LYS A 172 -16.75 -8.43 -0.04
C LYS A 172 -17.87 -8.14 0.97
N GLY A 173 -17.51 -7.98 2.23
CA GLY A 173 -18.37 -7.78 3.37
C GLY A 173 -17.54 -7.71 4.65
N LEU A 174 -18.21 -7.49 5.78
CA LEU A 174 -17.56 -7.64 7.08
C LEU A 174 -17.33 -9.14 7.35
N PRO A 175 -16.25 -9.52 8.05
CA PRO A 175 -16.04 -10.90 8.46
C PRO A 175 -17.20 -11.41 9.32
N ASP A 176 -17.68 -12.62 9.05
CA ASP A 176 -18.83 -13.25 9.72
C ASP A 176 -18.51 -14.62 10.36
N HIS A 177 -17.34 -15.18 10.03
CA HIS A 177 -16.85 -16.42 10.61
C HIS A 177 -16.30 -16.21 12.03
N LYS A 178 -16.49 -17.20 12.91
CA LYS A 178 -15.88 -17.21 14.24
C LYS A 178 -14.36 -17.27 14.15
N ILE A 179 -13.70 -16.66 15.11
CA ILE A 179 -12.24 -16.73 15.25
C ILE A 179 -11.85 -17.99 16.04
N ARG A 180 -10.63 -18.46 15.83
CA ARG A 180 -9.96 -19.43 16.70
C ARG A 180 -8.94 -18.69 17.55
N ILE A 181 -9.02 -18.87 18.86
CA ILE A 181 -8.14 -18.22 19.84
C ILE A 181 -7.12 -19.27 20.30
N GLU A 182 -5.84 -19.07 19.99
CA GLU A 182 -4.77 -19.96 20.42
C GLU A 182 -3.90 -19.28 21.47
N ALA A 183 -3.89 -19.82 22.69
CA ALA A 183 -2.97 -19.37 23.73
C ALA A 183 -1.55 -19.87 23.44
N THR A 184 -0.59 -18.96 23.42
CA THR A 184 0.82 -19.24 23.09
C THR A 184 1.77 -18.98 24.26
N GLY A 185 1.30 -18.38 25.35
CA GLY A 185 2.09 -18.17 26.55
C GLY A 185 1.32 -17.43 27.64
N HIS A 186 1.83 -17.52 28.86
CA HIS A 186 1.30 -16.85 30.03
C HIS A 186 2.44 -16.55 31.00
N ASP A 187 2.47 -15.33 31.53
CA ASP A 187 3.44 -14.85 32.51
C ASP A 187 2.69 -14.11 33.63
N SER A 188 2.95 -14.46 34.90
CA SER A 188 2.38 -13.77 36.06
C SER A 188 3.36 -12.73 36.60
N MET A 189 2.90 -11.48 36.72
CA MET A 189 3.67 -10.37 37.28
C MET A 189 3.03 -9.93 38.61
N ARG A 190 3.75 -9.10 39.39
CA ARG A 190 3.25 -8.66 40.70
C ARG A 190 1.91 -7.91 40.65
N GLU A 191 1.67 -7.17 39.57
CA GLU A 191 0.54 -6.22 39.46
C GLU A 191 -0.43 -6.57 38.33
N TYR A 192 -0.13 -7.61 37.54
CA TYR A 192 -0.93 -8.02 36.39
C TYR A 192 -0.60 -9.44 35.93
N GLU A 193 -1.55 -10.05 35.22
CA GLU A 193 -1.34 -11.27 34.44
C GLU A 193 -1.15 -10.91 32.96
N GLN A 194 -0.20 -11.57 32.29
CA GLN A 194 0.08 -11.37 30.88
C GLN A 194 -0.19 -12.66 30.09
N TYR A 195 -1.09 -12.59 29.12
CA TYR A 195 -1.45 -13.70 28.24
C TYR A 195 -1.04 -13.39 26.80
N LYS A 196 -0.47 -14.38 26.11
CA LYS A 196 -0.07 -14.27 24.70
C LYS A 196 -1.01 -15.14 23.87
N PHE A 197 -1.51 -14.58 22.77
CA PHE A 197 -2.42 -15.27 21.87
C PHE A 197 -2.01 -15.11 20.41
N GLN A 198 -2.38 -16.08 19.60
CA GLN A 198 -2.53 -15.95 18.16
C GLN A 198 -4.02 -16.07 17.82
N LEU A 199 -4.57 -15.03 17.21
CA LEU A 199 -5.96 -15.01 16.75
C LEU A 199 -6.01 -15.42 15.29
N ILE A 200 -6.77 -16.46 14.98
CA ILE A 200 -6.83 -17.06 13.65
C ILE A 200 -8.23 -16.88 13.08
N ARG A 201 -8.29 -16.25 11.90
CA ARG A 201 -9.48 -16.17 11.08
C ARG A 201 -9.23 -16.91 9.77
N GLU A 202 -10.18 -17.72 9.34
CA GLU A 202 -10.08 -18.46 8.08
C GLU A 202 -9.87 -17.49 6.90
N GLY A 203 -8.88 -17.77 6.05
CA GLY A 203 -8.53 -16.93 4.90
C GLY A 203 -7.69 -15.68 5.21
N GLU A 204 -7.32 -15.46 6.47
CA GLU A 204 -6.49 -14.34 6.91
C GLU A 204 -5.17 -14.79 7.56
N MET A 205 -4.23 -13.84 7.70
CA MET A 205 -3.02 -14.07 8.48
C MET A 205 -3.36 -14.06 9.99
N PRO A 206 -2.71 -14.90 10.81
CA PRO A 206 -2.88 -14.85 12.26
C PRO A 206 -2.45 -13.49 12.83
N VAL A 207 -3.23 -12.98 13.80
CA VAL A 207 -2.92 -11.73 14.51
C VAL A 207 -2.31 -12.07 15.87
N PRO A 208 -1.00 -11.81 16.09
CA PRO A 208 -0.38 -12.00 17.41
C PRO A 208 -0.75 -10.85 18.35
N CYS A 209 -1.26 -11.17 19.53
CA CYS A 209 -1.62 -10.18 20.53
C CYS A 209 -1.22 -10.58 21.96
N ILE A 210 -1.04 -9.58 22.80
CA ILE A 210 -0.78 -9.70 24.23
C ILE A 210 -1.92 -9.04 24.98
N LEU A 211 -2.49 -9.77 25.93
CA LEU A 211 -3.48 -9.27 26.88
C LEU A 211 -2.83 -9.10 28.24
N ILE A 212 -2.88 -7.89 28.79
CA ILE A 212 -2.48 -7.58 30.16
C ILE A 212 -3.75 -7.33 30.98
N MET A 213 -3.93 -8.15 32.01
CA MET A 213 -5.01 -8.06 32.99
C MET A 213 -4.45 -7.52 34.31
N PRO A 214 -4.63 -6.23 34.63
CA PRO A 214 -4.20 -5.67 35.91
C PRO A 214 -4.93 -6.32 37.08
N SER A 215 -4.26 -6.52 38.22
CA SER A 215 -4.92 -7.02 39.44
C SER A 215 -6.03 -6.09 39.96
N ARG A 216 -6.03 -4.81 39.53
CA ARG A 216 -7.03 -3.79 39.87
C ARG A 216 -8.22 -3.73 38.90
N ALA A 217 -8.19 -4.50 37.81
CA ALA A 217 -9.29 -4.52 36.85
C ALA A 217 -10.57 -5.04 37.50
N ASN A 218 -11.71 -4.45 37.13
CA ASN A 218 -13.04 -4.82 37.59
C ASN A 218 -14.01 -4.82 36.41
N ALA A 219 -15.28 -5.15 36.63
CA ALA A 219 -16.30 -5.29 35.57
C ALA A 219 -16.49 -4.02 34.69
N ASP A 220 -16.19 -2.83 35.21
CA ASP A 220 -16.33 -1.56 34.50
C ASP A 220 -15.02 -1.10 33.81
N SER A 221 -13.92 -1.84 33.99
CA SER A 221 -12.64 -1.52 33.38
C SER A 221 -12.74 -1.50 31.86
N PRO A 222 -12.28 -0.46 31.14
CA PRO A 222 -12.24 -0.50 29.69
C PRO A 222 -11.10 -1.40 29.19
N VAL A 223 -11.29 -1.99 28.01
CA VAL A 223 -10.21 -2.56 27.20
C VAL A 223 -9.62 -1.44 26.35
N GLU A 224 -8.35 -1.14 26.57
CA GLU A 224 -7.57 -0.26 25.73
C GLU A 224 -6.82 -1.10 24.68
N LEU A 225 -7.36 -1.14 23.47
CA LEU A 225 -6.69 -1.72 22.30
C LEU A 225 -5.58 -0.76 21.84
N ARG A 226 -4.33 -1.11 22.11
CA ARG A 226 -3.13 -0.30 21.84
C ARG A 226 -2.43 -0.82 20.58
N LEU A 227 -2.48 -0.03 19.51
CA LEU A 227 -1.82 -0.29 18.24
C LEU A 227 -0.64 0.68 18.08
N GLN A 228 0.59 0.16 18.21
CA GLN A 228 1.83 0.94 18.21
C GLN A 228 2.67 0.60 16.99
N GLU A 229 3.01 1.58 16.16
CA GLU A 229 3.78 1.42 14.91
C GLU A 229 5.16 0.79 15.18
N GLU A 230 5.75 1.08 16.33
CA GLU A 230 7.02 0.51 16.82
C GLU A 230 6.89 -0.96 17.26
N GLY A 231 5.66 -1.48 17.34
CA GLY A 231 5.32 -2.83 17.74
C GLY A 231 5.05 -3.01 19.23
N LYS A 232 4.22 -4.01 19.56
CA LYS A 232 3.80 -4.32 20.93
C LYS A 232 4.98 -4.64 21.86
N GLY A 233 6.02 -5.29 21.34
CA GLY A 233 7.23 -5.61 22.09
C GLY A 233 8.00 -4.36 22.54
N THR A 234 8.13 -3.37 21.65
CA THR A 234 8.78 -2.09 21.97
C THR A 234 8.00 -1.34 23.04
N TYR A 235 6.67 -1.25 22.91
CA TYR A 235 5.82 -0.59 23.92
C TYR A 235 5.96 -1.23 25.31
N LEU A 236 5.98 -2.56 25.39
CA LEU A 236 6.09 -3.31 26.64
C LEU A 236 7.50 -3.32 27.23
N SER A 237 8.52 -2.94 26.46
CA SER A 237 9.90 -2.89 26.95
C SER A 237 10.13 -1.81 28.00
N GLU A 238 9.26 -0.79 28.05
CA GLU A 238 9.32 0.29 29.04
C GLU A 238 8.07 0.31 29.92
N TYR A 239 8.22 -0.01 31.20
CA TYR A 239 7.11 -0.05 32.17
C TYR A 239 6.35 1.28 32.28
N ALA A 240 7.04 2.41 32.09
CA ALA A 240 6.44 3.74 32.12
C ALA A 240 5.30 3.92 31.09
N ASN A 241 5.33 3.19 29.98
CA ASN A 241 4.31 3.28 28.93
C ASN A 241 2.94 2.78 29.40
N PHE A 242 2.90 1.85 30.35
CA PHE A 242 1.64 1.21 30.78
C PHE A 242 1.39 1.24 32.29
N ALA A 243 2.30 1.79 33.10
CA ALA A 243 2.13 1.93 34.55
C ALA A 243 0.84 2.65 34.96
N ALA A 244 0.47 3.72 34.24
CA ALA A 244 -0.77 4.46 34.49
C ALA A 244 -2.00 3.59 34.26
N ALA A 245 -2.03 2.84 33.14
CA ALA A 245 -3.12 1.92 32.83
C ALA A 245 -3.28 0.83 33.89
N LEU A 246 -2.17 0.25 34.37
CA LEU A 246 -2.21 -0.72 35.47
C LEU A 246 -2.78 -0.12 36.76
N THR A 247 -2.34 1.08 37.11
CA THR A 247 -2.77 1.78 38.34
C THR A 247 -4.26 2.09 38.33
N GLU A 248 -4.77 2.48 37.17
CA GLU A 248 -6.18 2.80 36.90
C GLU A 248 -7.04 1.56 36.63
N GLY A 249 -6.46 0.36 36.59
CA GLY A 249 -7.17 -0.90 36.35
C GLY A 249 -7.69 -1.06 34.92
N LYS A 250 -7.06 -0.42 33.94
CA LYS A 250 -7.41 -0.53 32.51
C LYS A 250 -6.81 -1.79 31.91
N ILE A 251 -7.64 -2.59 31.23
CA ILE A 251 -7.20 -3.82 30.55
C ILE A 251 -6.47 -3.40 29.27
N LEU A 252 -5.28 -3.93 29.02
CA LEU A 252 -4.53 -3.59 27.80
C LEU A 252 -4.54 -4.78 26.85
N LEU A 253 -4.99 -4.53 25.62
CA LEU A 253 -4.84 -5.47 24.51
C LEU A 253 -3.88 -4.84 23.50
N LEU A 254 -2.71 -5.46 23.30
CA LEU A 254 -1.71 -5.00 22.34
C LEU A 254 -1.61 -5.99 21.21
N ALA A 255 -1.52 -5.52 19.97
CA ALA A 255 -1.41 -6.39 18.81
C ALA A 255 -0.44 -5.82 17.79
N ASP A 256 0.24 -6.72 17.08
CA ASP A 256 0.96 -6.38 15.86
C ASP A 256 0.10 -6.80 14.68
N LEU A 257 -0.45 -5.82 13.94
CA LEU A 257 -1.15 -6.15 12.69
C LEU A 257 -0.12 -6.45 11.60
N ARG A 258 -0.57 -7.09 10.52
CA ARG A 258 0.31 -7.52 9.43
C ARG A 258 1.28 -6.42 8.95
N GLY A 259 2.57 -6.75 8.89
CA GLY A 259 3.64 -5.85 8.50
C GLY A 259 4.26 -5.03 9.65
N PHE A 260 3.80 -5.20 10.89
CA PHE A 260 4.35 -4.54 12.08
C PHE A 260 4.85 -5.52 13.13
N GLY A 261 5.73 -5.03 14.01
CA GLY A 261 6.32 -5.78 15.13
C GLY A 261 6.83 -7.15 14.71
N GLU A 262 6.30 -8.23 15.30
CA GLU A 262 6.69 -9.61 14.99
C GLU A 262 6.37 -10.05 13.55
N THR A 263 5.50 -9.34 12.84
CA THR A 263 5.12 -9.61 11.44
C THR A 263 5.80 -8.68 10.45
N THR A 264 6.78 -7.88 10.91
CA THR A 264 7.54 -6.98 10.05
C THR A 264 8.36 -7.76 9.03
N ASP A 265 8.35 -7.29 7.78
CA ASP A 265 9.21 -7.84 6.74
C ASP A 265 10.69 -7.74 7.14
N PRO A 266 11.51 -8.78 6.89
CA PRO A 266 12.95 -8.66 7.04
C PRO A 266 13.51 -7.48 6.24
N ALA A 267 14.37 -6.67 6.88
CA ALA A 267 14.85 -5.41 6.31
C ALA A 267 15.53 -5.53 4.94
N PHE A 268 16.12 -6.69 4.62
CA PHE A 268 16.76 -6.94 3.32
C PHE A 268 15.78 -7.08 2.15
N TYR A 269 14.48 -7.21 2.41
CA TYR A 269 13.43 -7.16 1.38
C TYR A 269 12.98 -5.73 1.05
N THR A 270 13.43 -4.73 1.82
CA THR A 270 13.08 -3.33 1.62
C THR A 270 14.28 -2.57 1.04
N ASP A 271 14.08 -1.94 -0.10
CA ASP A 271 15.08 -1.04 -0.70
C ASP A 271 14.80 0.42 -0.27
N ALA A 272 15.84 1.08 0.25
CA ALA A 272 15.76 2.46 0.69
C ALA A 272 15.33 3.42 -0.42
N LYS A 273 15.51 3.07 -1.71
CA LYS A 273 15.04 3.90 -2.84
C LYS A 273 13.53 4.14 -2.84
N TYR A 274 12.74 3.24 -2.22
CA TYR A 274 11.29 3.33 -2.21
C TYR A 274 10.73 4.30 -1.17
N TRP A 275 11.56 4.80 -0.23
CA TRP A 275 11.14 5.70 0.85
C TRP A 275 9.92 5.18 1.64
N ASN A 276 9.78 3.86 1.73
CA ASN A 276 8.71 3.20 2.46
C ASN A 276 9.23 1.88 3.05
N ARG A 277 9.02 1.68 4.36
CA ARG A 277 9.53 0.53 5.12
C ARG A 277 8.87 -0.81 4.78
N GLU A 278 7.66 -0.77 4.24
CA GLU A 278 6.79 -1.92 3.95
C GLU A 278 6.35 -1.93 2.47
N TYR A 279 7.17 -1.35 1.58
CA TYR A 279 6.85 -1.13 0.18
C TYR A 279 6.39 -2.41 -0.52
N ARG A 280 7.12 -3.51 -0.30
CA ARG A 280 6.79 -4.83 -0.85
C ARG A 280 5.40 -5.28 -0.41
N ASN A 281 5.10 -5.19 0.89
CA ASN A 281 3.80 -5.59 1.45
C ASN A 281 2.66 -4.72 0.90
N ALA A 282 2.86 -3.41 0.82
CA ALA A 282 1.88 -2.49 0.25
C ALA A 282 1.62 -2.79 -1.24
N MET A 283 2.66 -2.96 -2.04
CA MET A 283 2.57 -3.22 -3.48
C MET A 283 1.96 -4.59 -3.79
N VAL A 284 2.41 -5.66 -3.10
CA VAL A 284 1.84 -7.01 -3.26
C VAL A 284 0.36 -7.01 -2.90
N SER A 285 -0.01 -6.37 -1.79
CA SER A 285 -1.40 -6.26 -1.35
C SER A 285 -2.29 -5.53 -2.37
N MET A 286 -1.78 -4.42 -2.92
CA MET A 286 -2.48 -3.71 -4.01
C MET A 286 -2.53 -4.55 -5.29
N HIS A 287 -1.49 -5.28 -5.65
CA HIS A 287 -1.48 -6.11 -6.86
C HIS A 287 -2.56 -7.21 -6.80
N ILE A 288 -2.73 -7.88 -5.66
CA ILE A 288 -3.73 -8.95 -5.49
C ILE A 288 -5.16 -8.47 -5.25
N GLY A 289 -5.43 -7.16 -5.31
CA GLY A 289 -6.80 -6.66 -5.10
C GLY A 289 -7.23 -6.48 -3.65
N ARG A 290 -6.33 -6.67 -2.69
CA ARG A 290 -6.62 -6.60 -1.24
C ARG A 290 -5.66 -5.61 -0.58
N PRO A 291 -5.87 -4.29 -0.65
CA PRO A 291 -4.95 -3.30 -0.07
C PRO A 291 -4.59 -3.61 1.39
N ILE A 292 -3.34 -3.33 1.78
CA ILE A 292 -2.85 -3.63 3.13
C ILE A 292 -3.69 -2.96 4.22
N MET A 293 -4.24 -1.77 3.94
CA MET A 293 -5.18 -1.08 4.82
C MET A 293 -6.45 -1.90 5.09
N GLY A 294 -7.07 -2.45 4.04
CA GLY A 294 -8.28 -3.27 4.18
C GLY A 294 -8.02 -4.56 4.92
N GLN A 295 -6.88 -5.18 4.64
CA GLN A 295 -6.40 -6.33 5.39
C GLN A 295 -6.21 -6.02 6.89
N ARG A 296 -5.60 -4.88 7.24
CA ARG A 296 -5.42 -4.44 8.64
C ARG A 296 -6.73 -4.06 9.32
N VAL A 297 -7.71 -3.54 8.59
CA VAL A 297 -9.07 -3.33 9.13
C VAL A 297 -9.66 -4.67 9.58
N VAL A 298 -9.50 -5.73 8.80
CA VAL A 298 -9.93 -7.09 9.19
C VAL A 298 -9.18 -7.58 10.43
N ASP A 299 -7.89 -7.24 10.58
CA ASP A 299 -7.13 -7.58 11.79
C ASP A 299 -7.71 -6.87 13.04
N ILE A 300 -8.11 -5.59 12.93
CA ILE A 300 -8.82 -4.88 14.02
C ILE A 300 -10.17 -5.54 14.32
N LEU A 301 -10.98 -5.88 13.30
CA LEU A 301 -12.26 -6.57 13.51
C LEU A 301 -12.07 -7.94 14.19
N THR A 302 -10.97 -8.63 13.90
CA THR A 302 -10.57 -9.88 14.58
C THR A 302 -10.25 -9.66 16.05
N LEU A 303 -9.60 -8.55 16.41
CA LEU A 303 -9.38 -8.17 17.80
C LEU A 303 -10.68 -7.80 18.52
N LEU A 304 -11.64 -7.18 17.83
CA LEU A 304 -12.97 -6.89 18.40
C LEU A 304 -13.79 -8.16 18.64
N ASP A 305 -13.69 -9.14 17.74
CA ASP A 305 -14.28 -10.48 17.94
C ASP A 305 -13.65 -11.17 19.14
N PHE A 306 -12.32 -11.07 19.31
CA PHE A 306 -11.65 -11.55 20.51
C PHE A 306 -12.16 -10.88 21.78
N CYS A 307 -12.34 -9.55 21.79
CA CYS A 307 -12.96 -8.85 22.91
C CYS A 307 -14.40 -9.32 23.20
N SER A 308 -15.14 -9.73 22.17
CA SER A 308 -16.54 -10.15 22.30
C SER A 308 -16.70 -11.61 22.75
N GLU A 309 -15.73 -12.47 22.41
CA GLU A 309 -15.78 -13.92 22.62
C GLU A 309 -15.00 -14.39 23.85
N HIS A 310 -13.88 -13.74 24.20
CA HIS A 310 -13.01 -14.19 25.29
C HIS A 310 -13.56 -13.80 26.67
N GLU A 311 -13.50 -14.74 27.62
CA GLU A 311 -14.12 -14.59 28.95
C GLU A 311 -13.60 -13.40 29.76
N PHE A 312 -12.32 -13.05 29.61
CA PHE A 312 -11.71 -11.89 30.31
C PHE A 312 -12.08 -10.53 29.71
N LEU A 313 -12.63 -10.50 28.50
CA LEU A 313 -12.85 -9.25 27.75
C LEU A 313 -14.32 -8.96 27.49
N LYS A 314 -15.15 -10.01 27.50
CA LYS A 314 -16.57 -9.90 27.18
C LYS A 314 -17.30 -8.97 28.15
N GLY A 315 -17.95 -7.94 27.59
CA GLY A 315 -18.75 -6.97 28.33
C GLY A 315 -17.99 -5.67 28.67
N HIS A 316 -16.67 -5.64 28.48
CA HIS A 316 -15.88 -4.42 28.68
C HIS A 316 -15.97 -3.50 27.45
N PRO A 317 -16.07 -2.17 27.64
CA PRO A 317 -16.04 -1.21 26.55
C PRO A 317 -14.63 -1.16 25.92
N VAL A 318 -14.56 -1.10 24.59
CA VAL A 318 -13.31 -1.09 23.82
C VAL A 318 -12.96 0.33 23.39
N LYS A 319 -11.79 0.81 23.78
CA LYS A 319 -11.19 2.07 23.33
C LYS A 319 -9.94 1.78 22.52
N VAL A 320 -9.81 2.38 21.35
CA VAL A 320 -8.65 2.18 20.47
C VAL A 320 -7.69 3.35 20.63
N PHE A 321 -6.42 3.04 20.84
CA PHE A 321 -5.32 3.99 20.84
C PHE A 321 -4.35 3.57 19.75
N ALA A 322 -4.20 4.40 18.71
CA ALA A 322 -3.37 4.11 17.55
C ALA A 322 -2.33 5.23 17.35
N ASN A 323 -1.14 4.89 16.88
CA ASN A 323 -0.20 5.89 16.37
C ASN A 323 0.22 5.61 14.92
N GLY A 324 0.80 6.61 14.26
CA GLY A 324 1.53 6.37 13.03
C GLY A 324 0.66 5.85 11.90
N ILE A 325 1.14 4.82 11.20
CA ILE A 325 0.44 4.18 10.08
C ILE A 325 -0.90 3.53 10.50
N TYR A 326 -1.13 3.25 11.78
CA TYR A 326 -2.40 2.69 12.25
C TYR A 326 -3.57 3.67 12.21
N GLY A 327 -3.33 4.99 12.19
CA GLY A 327 -4.40 5.99 12.28
C GLY A 327 -5.50 5.82 11.23
N PRO A 328 -5.18 5.82 9.92
CA PRO A 328 -6.18 5.55 8.88
C PRO A 328 -6.92 4.23 9.09
N VAL A 329 -6.22 3.15 9.47
CA VAL A 329 -6.83 1.84 9.71
C VAL A 329 -7.86 1.91 10.85
N ALA A 330 -7.51 2.57 11.96
CA ALA A 330 -8.39 2.75 13.11
C ALA A 330 -9.63 3.60 12.78
N ILE A 331 -9.49 4.63 11.94
CA ILE A 331 -10.62 5.44 11.45
C ILE A 331 -11.59 4.57 10.64
N HIS A 332 -11.08 3.75 9.72
CA HIS A 332 -11.93 2.86 8.92
C HIS A 332 -12.63 1.82 9.79
N ALA A 333 -11.91 1.20 10.74
CA ALA A 333 -12.50 0.23 11.66
C ALA A 333 -13.61 0.85 12.51
N ALA A 334 -13.39 2.04 13.10
CA ALA A 334 -14.39 2.74 13.90
C ALA A 334 -15.61 3.23 13.09
N TYR A 335 -15.43 3.49 11.80
CA TYR A 335 -16.56 3.81 10.91
C TYR A 335 -17.41 2.58 10.57
N LEU A 336 -16.79 1.40 10.51
CA LEU A 336 -17.43 0.15 10.12
C LEU A 336 -18.04 -0.62 11.29
N ASP A 337 -17.49 -0.50 12.50
CA ASP A 337 -17.86 -1.31 13.66
C ASP A 337 -18.22 -0.46 14.89
N GLU A 338 -19.44 -0.65 15.39
CA GLU A 338 -20.00 0.14 16.49
C GLU A 338 -19.54 -0.36 17.88
N ARG A 339 -18.79 -1.47 17.94
CA ARG A 339 -18.20 -1.97 19.20
C ARG A 339 -17.05 -1.11 19.71
N ILE A 340 -16.47 -0.25 18.86
CA ILE A 340 -15.43 0.69 19.26
C ILE A 340 -16.08 1.92 19.91
N ASN A 341 -15.84 2.11 21.21
CA ASN A 341 -16.42 3.21 21.98
C ASN A 341 -15.75 4.56 21.71
N SER A 342 -14.44 4.57 21.43
CA SER A 342 -13.69 5.78 21.09
C SER A 342 -12.35 5.43 20.44
N VAL A 343 -11.82 6.33 19.62
CA VAL A 343 -10.47 6.24 19.05
C VAL A 343 -9.65 7.49 19.37
N GLU A 344 -8.45 7.31 19.88
CA GLU A 344 -7.43 8.35 20.00
C GLU A 344 -6.25 8.01 19.08
N ILE A 345 -5.83 8.98 18.25
CA ILE A 345 -4.80 8.81 17.24
C ILE A 345 -3.65 9.78 17.48
N LYS A 346 -2.40 9.31 17.42
CA LYS A 346 -1.18 10.13 17.54
C LYS A 346 -0.27 10.01 16.32
N HIS A 347 0.45 11.08 16.00
CA HIS A 347 1.52 11.08 14.97
C HIS A 347 1.12 10.40 13.65
N SER A 348 -0.10 10.66 13.16
CA SER A 348 -0.67 9.99 12.00
C SER A 348 -1.16 10.98 10.96
N VAL A 349 -1.33 10.51 9.73
CA VAL A 349 -1.90 11.30 8.64
C VAL A 349 -3.36 11.65 8.93
N LYS A 350 -3.69 12.94 8.84
CA LYS A 350 -5.03 13.45 9.15
C LYS A 350 -5.93 13.53 7.92
N THR A 351 -5.33 13.60 6.74
CA THR A 351 -5.99 13.73 5.45
C THR A 351 -5.05 13.24 4.36
N TRP A 352 -5.56 12.50 3.37
CA TRP A 352 -4.73 12.14 2.21
C TRP A 352 -4.45 13.34 1.30
N LYS A 353 -5.15 14.47 1.46
CA LYS A 353 -4.82 15.73 0.76
C LYS A 353 -3.37 16.15 1.03
N GLU A 354 -2.86 15.92 2.24
CA GLU A 354 -1.49 16.26 2.59
C GLU A 354 -0.46 15.52 1.72
N TYR A 355 -0.72 14.25 1.41
CA TYR A 355 0.12 13.46 0.49
C TYR A 355 0.12 14.02 -0.94
N ILE A 356 -0.98 14.63 -1.37
CA ILE A 356 -1.09 15.23 -2.70
C ILE A 356 -0.38 16.58 -2.76
N GLU A 357 -0.57 17.42 -1.74
CA GLU A 357 0.05 18.75 -1.66
C GLU A 357 1.55 18.68 -1.34
N ARG A 358 1.99 17.63 -0.63
CA ARG A 358 3.37 17.43 -0.17
C ARG A 358 3.84 16.00 -0.48
N PRO A 359 4.11 15.64 -1.75
CA PRO A 359 4.35 14.24 -2.14
C PRO A 359 5.72 13.67 -1.75
N MET A 360 6.60 14.45 -1.10
CA MET A 360 7.91 14.00 -0.64
C MET A 360 7.88 13.61 0.84
N GLN A 361 7.06 12.61 1.18
CA GLN A 361 6.95 12.08 2.54
C GLN A 361 7.38 10.62 2.60
N TRP A 362 7.88 10.21 3.77
CA TRP A 362 8.20 8.82 4.04
C TRP A 362 6.93 7.98 4.26
N ASP A 363 7.02 6.68 3.98
CA ASP A 363 6.01 5.69 4.31
C ASP A 363 4.61 5.91 3.71
N MET A 364 4.53 6.67 2.61
CA MET A 364 3.23 6.99 1.97
C MET A 364 2.48 5.74 1.48
N TYR A 365 3.17 4.81 0.81
CA TYR A 365 2.57 3.60 0.21
C TYR A 365 1.79 2.73 1.20
N SER A 366 2.15 2.73 2.48
CA SER A 366 1.47 1.98 3.54
C SER A 366 0.02 2.46 3.75
N ASN A 367 -0.24 3.73 3.43
CA ASN A 367 -1.52 4.40 3.61
C ASN A 367 -2.23 4.69 2.27
N VAL A 368 -1.70 4.22 1.13
CA VAL A 368 -2.36 4.40 -0.17
C VAL A 368 -3.56 3.47 -0.28
N LEU A 369 -4.73 4.08 -0.48
CA LEU A 369 -5.98 3.39 -0.83
C LEU A 369 -6.46 3.90 -2.18
N TYR A 370 -6.23 3.11 -3.23
CA TYR A 370 -6.46 3.55 -4.61
C TYR A 370 -7.92 3.98 -4.84
N GLY A 371 -8.10 5.24 -5.27
CA GLY A 371 -9.40 5.80 -5.60
C GLY A 371 -10.20 6.37 -4.43
N ALA A 372 -9.71 6.29 -3.18
CA ALA A 372 -10.45 6.74 -1.99
C ALA A 372 -10.91 8.20 -2.07
N LEU A 373 -10.02 9.12 -2.45
CA LEU A 373 -10.30 10.57 -2.51
C LEU A 373 -11.42 10.98 -3.47
N LYS A 374 -11.84 10.10 -4.38
CA LYS A 374 -13.04 10.30 -5.22
C LYS A 374 -14.35 10.19 -4.43
N TYR A 375 -14.33 9.54 -3.27
CA TYR A 375 -15.51 9.15 -2.50
C TYR A 375 -15.50 9.67 -1.07
N TYR A 376 -14.34 9.70 -0.41
CA TYR A 376 -14.18 10.24 0.95
C TYR A 376 -12.71 10.57 1.22
N ASP A 377 -12.47 11.40 2.24
CA ASP A 377 -11.17 11.55 2.91
C ASP A 377 -11.29 11.15 4.40
N LEU A 378 -10.17 11.06 5.13
CA LEU A 378 -10.17 10.69 6.55
C LEU A 378 -11.04 11.62 7.42
N PRO A 379 -11.01 12.96 7.26
CA PRO A 379 -11.89 13.85 8.03
C PRO A 379 -13.38 13.63 7.75
N ASP A 380 -13.73 13.18 6.55
CA ASP A 380 -15.13 12.86 6.21
C ASP A 380 -15.61 11.64 7.00
N LEU A 381 -14.78 10.60 7.11
CA LEU A 381 -15.10 9.42 7.89
C LEU A 381 -15.23 9.73 9.38
N ILE A 382 -14.32 10.56 9.92
CA ILE A 382 -14.38 11.01 11.31
C ILE A 382 -15.70 11.76 11.57
N ARG A 383 -16.05 12.71 10.71
CA ARG A 383 -17.27 13.52 10.81
C ARG A 383 -18.55 12.67 10.74
N LEU A 384 -18.55 11.62 9.92
CA LEU A 384 -19.70 10.75 9.70
C LEU A 384 -19.76 9.53 10.63
N SER A 385 -18.73 9.33 11.46
CA SER A 385 -18.69 8.24 12.42
C SER A 385 -19.60 8.54 13.62
N ASN A 386 -20.24 7.48 14.14
CA ASN A 386 -20.95 7.56 15.42
C ASN A 386 -19.99 7.41 16.62
N CYS A 387 -18.75 6.99 16.35
CA CYS A 387 -17.70 6.81 17.34
C CYS A 387 -16.87 8.10 17.47
N PRO A 388 -16.64 8.63 18.68
CA PRO A 388 -15.70 9.73 18.90
C PRO A 388 -14.29 9.33 18.46
N ILE A 389 -13.77 10.03 17.45
CA ILE A 389 -12.41 9.86 16.94
C ILE A 389 -11.69 11.20 17.08
N CYS A 390 -10.56 11.23 17.79
CA CYS A 390 -9.75 12.43 17.98
C CYS A 390 -8.27 12.18 17.68
N PHE A 391 -7.59 13.26 17.29
CA PHE A 391 -6.13 13.30 17.25
C PHE A 391 -5.62 13.93 18.55
N ALA A 392 -4.64 13.29 19.17
CA ALA A 392 -3.93 13.78 20.35
C ALA A 392 -2.50 14.13 19.93
N ASP A 393 -2.35 15.27 19.27
CA ASP A 393 -1.05 15.79 18.81
C ASP A 393 -0.29 16.52 19.92
#